data_AF-A0A5E5A7A2-F1
#
_entry.id   AF-A0A5E5A7A2-F1
#
_cell.length_a   1.000
_cell.length_b   1.000
_cell.length_c   1.000
_cell.angle_alpha   90.00
_cell.angle_beta   90.00
_cell.angle_gamma   90.00
#
_symmetry.space_group_name_H-M   'P 1'
#
loop_
_entity.id
_entity.type
_entity.pdbx_description
1 polymer ?
#
loop_
_entity_poly.entity_id
_entity_poly.type
_entity_poly.pdbx_seq_one_letter_code
_entity_poly.pdbx_strand_id
1 'polypeptide(L)'
;MGVCDAPQYTPYQYICVTIFSFDFHWTGARRAVHTIRDKNKLLARVRRIQGQTQALERQLSEEGDCVEILQQIAAIRGAINGLMGAVIEGHLVDHIINEPDQAQREAELAPVLHVIKAYLK
;
A
#
# COMPACT_ATOMS: atom_id res chain seq x y z
N MET A 1 -14.39 28.21 -26.72
CA MET A 1 -13.74 28.88 -25.57
C MET A 1 -14.60 28.66 -24.33
N GLY A 2 -14.18 27.77 -23.43
CA GLY A 2 -14.84 27.53 -22.15
C GLY A 2 -13.77 27.55 -21.07
N VAL A 3 -13.91 28.49 -20.15
CA VAL A 3 -12.99 28.77 -19.04
C VAL A 3 -13.16 27.66 -17.99
N CYS A 4 -12.09 26.95 -17.66
CA CYS A 4 -12.06 26.09 -16.48
C CYS A 4 -11.46 26.90 -15.34
N ASP A 5 -12.33 27.42 -14.47
CA ASP A 5 -11.93 28.00 -13.20
C ASP A 5 -11.24 26.94 -12.34
N ALA A 6 -10.04 27.28 -11.86
CA ALA A 6 -9.23 26.47 -10.98
C ALA A 6 -9.69 26.63 -9.52
N PRO A 7 -9.86 25.54 -8.74
CA PRO A 7 -9.95 25.68 -7.30
C PRO A 7 -8.54 25.92 -6.74
N GLN A 8 -8.37 27.12 -6.20
CA GLN A 8 -7.21 27.56 -5.44
C GLN A 8 -7.10 26.77 -4.13
N TYR A 9 -6.08 25.93 -3.97
CA TYR A 9 -5.52 25.58 -2.67
C TYR A 9 -4.09 25.02 -2.81
N THR A 10 -3.09 25.91 -2.72
CA THR A 10 -1.73 25.56 -2.24
C THR A 10 -1.76 25.56 -0.69
N PRO A 11 -0.79 25.06 0.11
CA PRO A 11 0.65 24.87 -0.17
C PRO A 11 1.31 23.61 0.48
N TYR A 12 2.40 23.08 -0.10
CA TYR A 12 3.68 22.81 0.58
C TYR A 12 4.71 22.34 -0.46
N GLN A 13 5.77 23.13 -0.53
CA GLN A 13 6.86 23.05 -1.49
C GLN A 13 7.63 21.73 -1.46
N TYR A 14 7.97 21.28 -2.67
CA TYR A 14 9.32 20.91 -3.09
C TYR A 14 10.31 20.46 -1.99
N ILE A 15 10.56 19.15 -1.94
CA ILE A 15 11.91 18.63 -1.74
C ILE A 15 12.19 17.64 -2.88
N CYS A 16 12.98 18.10 -3.84
CA CYS A 16 13.66 17.29 -4.81
C CYS A 16 14.89 16.69 -4.11
N VAL A 17 14.87 15.40 -3.81
CA VAL A 17 16.11 14.62 -3.60
C VAL A 17 16.09 13.49 -4.61
N THR A 18 16.85 13.69 -5.68
CA THR A 18 17.30 12.66 -6.61
C THR A 18 18.06 11.59 -5.83
N ILE A 19 17.63 10.31 -5.92
CA ILE A 19 18.41 9.08 -6.10
C ILE A 19 17.48 7.88 -5.85
N PHE A 20 16.77 7.43 -6.88
CA PHE A 20 16.63 6.03 -7.31
C PHE A 20 15.66 6.00 -8.51
N SER A 21 16.17 5.63 -9.68
CA SER A 21 15.37 5.40 -10.88
C SER A 21 14.48 4.17 -10.67
N PHE A 22 13.28 4.39 -10.16
CA PHE A 22 12.13 3.51 -10.33
C PHE A 22 11.06 4.36 -11.00
N ASP A 23 10.99 4.31 -12.33
CA ASP A 23 9.94 4.95 -13.12
C ASP A 23 8.61 4.22 -12.86
N PHE A 24 7.98 4.52 -11.73
CA PHE A 24 6.61 4.13 -11.45
C PHE A 24 5.70 5.18 -12.10
N HIS A 25 5.60 5.12 -13.42
CA HIS A 25 4.63 5.89 -14.19
C HIS A 25 3.21 5.37 -13.88
N TRP A 26 2.59 5.89 -12.82
CA TRP A 26 1.20 5.61 -12.47
C TRP A 26 0.27 6.58 -13.22
N THR A 27 0.13 6.41 -14.53
CA THR A 27 -0.89 7.13 -15.31
C THR A 27 -2.24 6.44 -15.14
N GLY A 28 -3.07 6.94 -14.22
CA GLY A 28 -4.49 6.55 -14.14
C GLY A 28 -5.01 6.32 -12.73
N ALA A 29 -5.24 7.39 -11.96
CA ALA A 29 -5.91 7.31 -10.68
C ALA A 29 -7.40 7.03 -10.79
N ARG A 30 -7.76 5.75 -11.02
CA ARG A 30 -9.04 5.22 -10.53
C ARG A 30 -8.96 5.15 -9.00
N ARG A 31 -9.87 5.86 -8.32
CA ARG A 31 -10.04 5.77 -6.86
C ARG A 31 -10.22 4.30 -6.49
N ALA A 32 -9.37 3.77 -5.63
CA ALA A 32 -9.45 2.39 -5.14
C ALA A 32 -10.74 2.18 -4.32
N VAL A 33 -11.82 1.76 -4.98
CA VAL A 33 -13.17 1.63 -4.39
C VAL A 33 -13.16 0.66 -3.20
N HIS A 34 -12.37 -0.42 -3.28
CA HIS A 34 -12.20 -1.40 -2.20
C HIS A 34 -11.51 -0.82 -0.96
N THR A 35 -10.51 0.06 -1.12
CA THR A 35 -9.82 0.68 0.04
C THR A 35 -10.72 1.64 0.81
N ILE A 36 -11.83 2.08 0.22
CA ILE A 36 -12.82 2.95 0.87
C ILE A 36 -13.84 2.11 1.66
N ARG A 37 -14.30 0.96 1.14
CA ARG A 37 -15.26 0.07 1.84
C ARG A 37 -14.65 -0.58 3.08
N ASP A 38 -13.42 -1.08 2.99
CA ASP A 38 -12.72 -1.72 4.10
C ASP A 38 -11.69 -0.80 4.79
N LYS A 39 -11.79 0.51 4.55
CA LYS A 39 -10.87 1.54 5.06
C LYS A 39 -10.57 1.37 6.55
N ASN A 40 -11.61 1.23 7.38
CA ASN A 40 -11.45 1.11 8.82
C ASN A 40 -10.71 -0.17 9.24
N LYS A 41 -10.93 -1.29 8.53
CA LYS A 41 -10.24 -2.55 8.79
C LYS A 41 -8.78 -2.48 8.37
N LEU A 42 -8.49 -1.89 7.21
CA LEU A 42 -7.13 -1.69 6.73
C LEU A 42 -6.35 -0.74 7.65
N LEU A 43 -6.97 0.37 8.07
CA LEU A 43 -6.38 1.29 9.04
C LEU A 43 -6.12 0.63 10.40
N ALA A 44 -7.02 -0.25 10.88
CA ALA A 44 -6.80 -1.00 12.10
C ALA A 44 -5.56 -1.92 12.01
N ARG A 45 -5.36 -2.59 10.86
CA ARG A 45 -4.18 -3.40 10.61
C ARG A 45 -2.90 -2.56 10.58
N VAL A 46 -2.92 -1.42 9.91
CA VAL A 46 -1.79 -0.47 9.87
C VAL A 46 -1.42 0.02 11.28
N ARG A 47 -2.42 0.41 12.08
CA ARG A 47 -2.20 0.83 13.47
C ARG A 47 -1.58 -0.28 14.33
N ARG A 48 -1.99 -1.53 14.13
CA ARG A 48 -1.38 -2.68 14.80
C ARG A 48 0.08 -2.87 14.42
N ILE A 49 0.41 -2.78 13.12
CA ILE A 49 1.79 -2.88 12.63
C ILE A 49 2.64 -1.76 13.24
N GLN A 50 2.13 -0.53 13.26
CA GLN A 50 2.82 0.61 13.88
C GLN A 50 3.14 0.35 15.36
N GLY A 51 2.20 -0.22 16.12
CA GLY A 51 2.45 -0.61 17.51
C GLY A 51 3.53 -1.67 17.65
N GLN A 52 3.59 -2.64 16.73
CA GLN A 52 4.66 -3.66 16.73
C GLN A 52 6.02 -3.05 16.38
N THR A 53 6.10 -2.13 15.42
CA THR A 53 7.35 -1.44 15.07
C THR A 53 7.86 -0.57 16.22
N GLN A 54 6.96 0.14 16.93
CA GLN A 54 7.32 0.90 18.12
C GLN A 54 7.82 0.02 19.26
N ALA A 55 7.23 -1.18 19.44
CA ALA A 55 7.73 -2.15 20.42
C ALA A 55 9.13 -2.64 20.07
N LEU A 56 9.39 -2.93 18.79
CA LEU A 56 10.71 -3.32 18.29
C LEU A 56 11.77 -2.23 18.49
N GLU A 57 11.43 -0.97 18.22
CA GLU A 57 12.33 0.17 18.45
C GLU A 57 12.74 0.29 19.93
N ARG A 58 11.78 0.14 20.86
CA ARG A 58 12.05 0.14 22.29
C ARG A 58 12.95 -1.02 22.69
N GLN A 59 12.65 -2.22 22.21
CA GLN A 59 13.41 -3.41 22.54
C GLN A 59 14.85 -3.36 22.04
N LEU A 60 15.08 -2.76 20.86
CA LEU A 60 16.42 -2.50 20.36
C LEU A 60 17.17 -1.44 21.18
N SER A 61 16.45 -0.44 21.71
CA SER A 61 17.03 0.62 22.54
C SER A 61 17.42 0.14 23.94
N GLU A 62 16.71 -0.86 24.46
CA GLU A 62 16.93 -1.44 25.80
C GLU A 62 17.90 -2.64 25.80
N GLU A 63 18.60 -2.89 24.68
CA GLU A 63 19.48 -4.06 24.49
C GLU A 63 18.78 -5.40 24.81
N GLY A 64 17.53 -5.54 24.36
CA GLY A 64 16.70 -6.72 24.62
C GLY A 64 17.26 -8.02 24.02
N ASP A 65 16.68 -9.14 24.45
CA ASP A 65 17.12 -10.47 24.02
C ASP A 65 17.03 -10.67 22.49
N CYS A 66 18.07 -11.25 21.91
CA CYS A 66 18.19 -11.48 20.47
C CYS A 66 17.05 -12.35 19.91
N VAL A 67 16.60 -13.35 20.68
CA VAL A 67 15.53 -14.26 20.23
C VAL A 67 14.20 -13.51 20.19
N GLU A 68 13.91 -12.70 21.20
CA GLU A 68 12.70 -11.87 21.24
C GLU A 68 12.66 -10.83 20.10
N ILE A 69 13.78 -10.20 19.77
CA ILE A 69 13.89 -9.29 18.61
C ILE A 69 13.55 -10.02 17.31
N LEU A 70 14.11 -11.21 17.11
CA LEU A 70 13.83 -12.03 15.92
C LEU A 70 12.35 -12.44 15.84
N GLN A 71 11.74 -12.77 16.98
CA GLN A 71 10.31 -13.10 17.05
C GLN A 71 9.43 -11.89 16.69
N GLN A 72 9.79 -10.68 17.15
CA GLN A 72 9.06 -9.47 16.79
C GLN A 72 9.16 -9.14 15.31
N ILE A 73 10.35 -9.27 14.71
CA ILE A 73 10.54 -9.09 13.26
C ILE A 73 9.67 -10.09 12.49
N ALA A 74 9.65 -11.36 12.91
CA ALA A 74 8.79 -12.37 12.28
C ALA A 74 7.29 -12.03 12.41
N ALA A 75 6.86 -11.53 13.58
CA ALA A 75 5.49 -11.11 13.82
C ALA A 75 5.08 -9.90 12.94
N ILE A 76 5.96 -8.91 12.79
CA ILE A 76 5.75 -7.74 11.92
C ILE A 76 5.62 -8.19 10.46
N ARG A 77 6.53 -9.06 9.99
CA ARG A 77 6.45 -9.63 8.65
C ARG A 77 5.12 -10.34 8.40
N GLY A 78 4.66 -11.15 9.35
CA GLY A 78 3.34 -11.80 9.27
C GLY A 78 2.18 -10.81 9.19
N ALA A 79 2.22 -9.73 9.98
CA ALA A 79 1.20 -8.69 9.96
C ALA A 79 1.15 -7.92 8.63
N ILE A 80 2.32 -7.59 8.06
CA ILE A 80 2.44 -6.95 6.74
C ILE A 80 1.88 -7.85 5.64
N ASN A 81 2.25 -9.13 5.65
CA ASN A 81 1.74 -10.12 4.69
C ASN A 81 0.21 -10.22 4.75
N GLY A 82 -0.36 -10.24 5.96
CA GLY A 82 -1.81 -10.26 6.15
C GLY A 82 -2.52 -8.97 5.70
N LEU A 83 -1.89 -7.81 5.84
CA LEU A 83 -2.40 -6.55 5.28
C LEU A 83 -2.37 -6.58 3.74
N MET A 84 -1.27 -7.03 3.16
CA MET A 84 -1.10 -7.08 1.72
C MET A 84 -2.11 -8.02 1.05
N GLY A 85 -2.34 -9.21 1.63
CA GLY A 85 -3.37 -10.14 1.16
C GLY A 85 -4.76 -9.51 1.12
N ALA A 86 -5.15 -8.78 2.18
CA ALA A 86 -6.46 -8.11 2.24
C ALA A 86 -6.60 -7.01 1.17
N VAL A 87 -5.53 -6.28 0.85
CA VAL A 87 -5.55 -5.24 -0.20
C VAL A 87 -5.66 -5.87 -1.59
N ILE A 88 -4.89 -6.93 -1.86
CA ILE A 88 -4.93 -7.65 -3.14
C ILE A 88 -6.31 -8.26 -3.36
N GLU A 89 -6.87 -8.93 -2.34
CA GLU A 89 -8.21 -9.51 -2.42
C GLU A 89 -9.27 -8.47 -2.80
N GLY A 90 -9.28 -7.32 -2.11
CA GLY A 90 -10.18 -6.22 -2.43
C GLY A 90 -9.99 -5.69 -3.86
N HIS A 91 -8.75 -5.57 -4.32
CA HIS A 91 -8.46 -5.11 -5.67
C HIS A 91 -8.96 -6.10 -6.74
N LEU A 92 -8.72 -7.40 -6.56
CA LEU A 92 -9.17 -8.44 -7.50
C LEU A 92 -10.69 -8.47 -7.62
N VAL A 93 -11.40 -8.38 -6.49
CA VAL A 93 -12.87 -8.40 -6.48
C VAL A 93 -13.45 -7.17 -7.17
N ASP A 94 -12.97 -5.98 -6.83
CA ASP A 94 -13.59 -4.74 -7.29
C ASP A 94 -13.18 -4.34 -8.71
N HIS A 95 -11.97 -4.69 -9.17
CA HIS A 95 -11.43 -4.21 -10.44
C HIS A 95 -11.24 -5.31 -11.51
N ILE A 96 -11.29 -6.59 -11.15
CA ILE A 96 -11.11 -7.69 -12.11
C ILE A 96 -12.37 -8.53 -12.23
N ILE A 97 -12.94 -8.97 -11.11
CA ILE A 97 -14.12 -9.87 -11.12
C ILE A 97 -15.37 -9.12 -11.56
N ASN A 98 -15.58 -7.90 -11.04
CA ASN A 98 -16.79 -7.12 -11.30
C ASN A 98 -16.69 -6.17 -12.50
N GLU A 99 -15.56 -6.14 -13.22
CA GLU A 99 -15.37 -5.26 -14.39
C GLU A 99 -15.97 -5.91 -15.65
N PRO A 100 -17.06 -5.36 -16.23
CA PRO A 100 -17.70 -5.93 -17.41
C PRO A 100 -16.89 -5.75 -18.70
N ASP A 101 -16.03 -4.74 -18.80
CA ASP A 101 -15.22 -4.49 -19.99
C ASP A 101 -13.92 -5.32 -19.99
N GLN A 102 -13.77 -6.17 -21.00
CA GLN A 102 -12.61 -7.04 -21.14
C GLN A 102 -11.31 -6.25 -21.37
N ALA A 103 -11.35 -5.15 -22.13
CA ALA A 103 -10.15 -4.35 -22.39
C ALA A 103 -9.64 -3.67 -21.12
N GLN A 104 -10.56 -3.16 -20.29
CA GLN A 104 -10.21 -2.61 -18.97
C GLN A 104 -9.72 -3.67 -18.00
N ARG A 105 -10.32 -4.87 -18.00
CA ARG A 105 -9.86 -5.98 -17.16
C ARG A 105 -8.42 -6.39 -17.47
N GLU A 106 -8.07 -6.50 -18.75
CA GLU A 106 -6.72 -6.85 -19.19
C GLU A 106 -5.70 -5.76 -18.83
N ALA A 107 -6.09 -4.48 -18.93
CA ALA A 107 -5.25 -3.35 -18.53
C ALA A 107 -4.96 -3.32 -17.02
N GLU A 108 -5.94 -3.66 -16.17
CA GLU A 108 -5.79 -3.69 -14.70
C GLU A 108 -5.04 -4.94 -14.21
N LEU A 109 -4.98 -6.01 -15.00
CA LEU A 109 -4.28 -7.25 -14.64
C LEU A 109 -2.76 -7.05 -14.53
N ALA A 110 -2.17 -6.29 -15.45
CA ALA A 110 -0.71 -6.15 -15.55
C ALA A 110 -0.06 -5.49 -14.31
N PRO A 111 -0.59 -4.37 -13.77
CA PRO A 111 -0.13 -3.78 -12.51
C PRO A 111 -0.23 -4.75 -11.32
N VAL A 112 -1.32 -5.50 -11.22
CA VAL A 112 -1.56 -6.44 -10.11
C VAL A 112 -0.58 -7.61 -10.16
N LEU A 113 -0.36 -8.18 -11.34
CA LEU A 113 0.62 -9.24 -11.54
C LEU A 113 2.03 -8.79 -11.21
N HIS A 114 2.38 -7.53 -11.49
CA HIS A 114 3.67 -6.98 -11.10
C HIS A 114 3.85 -6.99 -9.58
N VAL A 115 2.85 -6.51 -8.83
CA VAL A 115 2.87 -6.50 -7.36
C VAL A 115 2.94 -7.91 -6.77
N ILE A 116 2.14 -8.84 -7.29
CA ILE A 116 2.15 -10.25 -6.83
C ILE A 116 3.53 -10.88 -7.07
N LYS A 117 4.13 -10.66 -8.25
CA LYS A 117 5.48 -11.18 -8.55
C LYS A 117 6.55 -10.57 -7.66
N ALA A 118 6.44 -9.31 -7.28
CA ALA A 118 7.37 -8.68 -6.35
C ALA A 118 7.25 -9.27 -4.93
N TYR A 119 6.04 -9.66 -4.53
CA TYR A 119 5.78 -10.23 -3.21
C TYR A 119 6.18 -11.70 -3.06
N LEU A 120 6.07 -12.51 -4.12
CA LEU A 120 6.39 -13.94 -4.09
C LEU A 120 7.87 -14.27 -4.33
N LYS A 121 8.74 -13.24 -4.36
CA LYS A 121 10.19 -13.43 -4.46
C LYS A 121 10.82 -13.83 -3.13
#